data_AF-A0A1V5MLD6-F1
#
_entry.id   AF-A0A1V5MLD6-F1
#
_cell.length_a   1.000
_cell.length_b   1.000
_cell.length_c   1.000
_cell.angle_alpha   90.00
_cell.angle_beta   90.00
_cell.angle_gamma   90.00
#
_symmetry.space_group_name_H-M   'P 1'
#
loop_
_entity.id
_entity.type
_entity.pdbx_description
1 polymer ?
#
loop_
_entity_poly.entity_id
_entity_poly.type
_entity_poly.pdbx_seq_one_letter_code
_entity_poly.pdbx_strand_id
1 'polypeptide(L)'
;MTTLVAYPNQKGDTFSIPAFVRWIGNRAFEGTMVRSIVFTDNVERVGMSAFRNCSQLKQVSLNCVVDIDRQAFGYCTSLCKVEMPYAETIGLYAFERCSQLDSVKVPDQVTKLDGTFSNCVNLSFIEIGARVDTITDYTFFQCPNLGRVQVNNPFPPVVLNSNAFFGVDLDTCVLSVPPGCTRIYRWYTLWSAFKHIVETGSVPVASLHSDELPLVTVADGRVCVSRCPQTGLTHIYTLSGRLVAVLQGAGQTKRLPKGVYLVTTLGRRLKVVV
;
A
#
# COMPACT_ATOMS: atom_id res chain seq x y z
N MET A 1 -2.62 -25.45 -17.63
CA MET A 1 -2.88 -24.02 -17.35
C MET A 1 -3.74 -23.46 -18.47
N THR A 2 -4.83 -22.78 -18.18
CA THR A 2 -5.74 -22.28 -19.23
C THR A 2 -5.67 -20.77 -19.34
N THR A 3 -5.38 -20.28 -20.54
CA THR A 3 -5.16 -18.86 -20.82
C THR A 3 -6.18 -18.36 -21.83
N LEU A 4 -6.83 -17.23 -21.53
CA LEU A 4 -7.61 -16.49 -22.50
C LEU A 4 -6.66 -15.61 -23.33
N VAL A 5 -6.35 -16.03 -24.56
CA VAL A 5 -5.35 -15.37 -25.40
C VAL A 5 -5.91 -14.22 -26.25
N ALA A 6 -7.21 -14.20 -26.48
CA ALA A 6 -7.86 -13.16 -27.26
C ALA A 6 -9.34 -13.04 -26.88
N TYR A 7 -9.81 -11.80 -26.83
CA TYR A 7 -11.22 -11.47 -26.74
C TYR A 7 -11.90 -11.80 -28.08
N PRO A 8 -12.95 -12.63 -28.09
CA PRO A 8 -13.71 -12.88 -29.31
C PRO A 8 -14.43 -11.59 -29.73
N ASN A 9 -14.12 -11.08 -30.92
CA ASN A 9 -14.76 -9.88 -31.47
C ASN A 9 -16.30 -9.96 -31.37
N GLN A 10 -16.93 -8.84 -31.03
CA GLN A 10 -18.39 -8.60 -31.02
C GLN A 10 -19.23 -9.16 -29.85
N LYS A 11 -18.65 -9.52 -28.69
CA LYS A 11 -19.46 -9.92 -27.52
C LYS A 11 -19.97 -8.75 -26.67
N GLY A 12 -20.98 -8.05 -27.18
CA GLY A 12 -21.85 -7.16 -26.38
C GLY A 12 -21.15 -6.15 -25.46
N ASP A 13 -21.88 -5.65 -24.47
CA ASP A 13 -21.35 -4.68 -23.50
C ASP A 13 -20.53 -5.36 -22.38
N THR A 14 -20.80 -6.63 -22.07
CA THR A 14 -20.21 -7.37 -20.94
C THR A 14 -19.64 -8.71 -21.40
N PHE A 15 -18.44 -9.05 -20.93
CA PHE A 15 -17.80 -10.34 -21.16
C PHE A 15 -17.49 -11.06 -19.84
N SER A 16 -18.02 -12.27 -19.69
CA SER A 16 -17.70 -13.14 -18.55
C SER A 16 -16.53 -14.06 -18.89
N ILE A 17 -15.47 -14.00 -18.08
CA ILE A 17 -14.32 -14.88 -18.22
C ILE A 17 -14.76 -16.31 -17.84
N PRO A 18 -14.56 -17.34 -18.69
CA PRO A 18 -14.91 -18.70 -18.34
C PRO A 18 -14.21 -19.18 -17.06
N ALA A 19 -14.91 -19.90 -16.20
CA ALA A 19 -14.43 -20.28 -14.86
C ALA A 19 -13.13 -21.12 -14.85
N PHE A 20 -12.80 -21.79 -15.96
CA PHE A 20 -11.57 -22.57 -16.08
C PHE A 20 -10.35 -21.74 -16.49
N VAL A 21 -10.51 -20.46 -16.85
CA VAL A 21 -9.42 -19.56 -17.22
C VAL A 21 -8.66 -19.16 -15.96
N ARG A 22 -7.36 -19.41 -15.97
CA ARG A 22 -6.44 -19.03 -14.90
C ARG A 22 -5.68 -17.76 -15.24
N TRP A 23 -5.34 -17.56 -16.52
CA TRP A 23 -4.57 -16.40 -16.97
C TRP A 23 -5.29 -15.63 -18.08
N ILE A 24 -5.20 -14.31 -18.02
CA ILE A 24 -5.50 -13.46 -19.16
C ILE A 24 -4.19 -13.21 -19.90
N GLY A 25 -4.14 -13.62 -21.17
CA GLY A 25 -2.94 -13.54 -21.99
C GLY A 25 -2.54 -12.09 -22.28
N ASN A 26 -1.28 -11.94 -22.72
CA ASN A 26 -0.77 -10.66 -23.17
C ASN A 26 -1.65 -10.10 -24.29
N ARG A 27 -2.03 -8.83 -24.18
CA ARG A 27 -2.85 -8.10 -25.15
C ARG A 27 -4.22 -8.75 -25.47
N ALA A 28 -4.73 -9.65 -24.63
CA ALA A 28 -5.94 -10.42 -24.95
C ALA A 28 -7.16 -9.55 -25.24
N PHE A 29 -7.27 -8.37 -24.62
CA PHE A 29 -8.32 -7.37 -24.82
C PHE A 29 -7.77 -6.02 -25.30
N GLU A 30 -6.51 -5.92 -25.76
CA GLU A 30 -5.92 -4.63 -26.13
C GLU A 30 -6.77 -3.92 -27.20
N GLY A 31 -7.13 -2.66 -26.93
CA GLY A 31 -7.90 -1.81 -27.84
C GLY A 31 -9.37 -2.21 -28.04
N THR A 32 -9.89 -3.15 -27.23
CA THR A 32 -11.29 -3.58 -27.36
C THR A 32 -12.26 -2.55 -26.77
N MET A 33 -13.51 -2.62 -27.23
CA MET A 33 -14.61 -1.74 -26.78
C MET A 33 -15.40 -2.32 -25.60
N VAL A 34 -14.82 -3.27 -24.86
CA VAL A 34 -15.51 -3.93 -23.74
C VAL A 34 -15.82 -2.93 -22.62
N ARG A 35 -17.06 -2.94 -22.12
CA ARG A 35 -17.49 -2.01 -21.05
C ARG A 35 -17.39 -2.63 -19.66
N SER A 36 -17.63 -3.94 -19.57
CA SER A 36 -17.59 -4.69 -18.32
C SER A 36 -16.96 -6.07 -18.53
N ILE A 37 -16.09 -6.44 -17.60
CA ILE A 37 -15.53 -7.78 -17.49
C ILE A 37 -16.01 -8.39 -16.18
N VAL A 38 -16.63 -9.57 -16.26
CA VAL A 38 -16.90 -10.39 -15.08
C VAL A 38 -15.72 -11.34 -14.91
N PHE A 39 -14.81 -10.98 -14.00
CA PHE A 39 -13.76 -11.87 -13.54
C PHE A 39 -14.37 -13.01 -12.73
N THR A 40 -13.80 -14.21 -12.86
CA THR A 40 -14.09 -15.32 -11.95
C THR A 40 -12.98 -15.37 -10.90
N ASP A 41 -13.27 -15.95 -9.72
CA ASP A 41 -12.31 -16.09 -8.61
C ASP A 41 -11.15 -17.08 -8.91
N ASN A 42 -10.98 -17.47 -10.18
CA ASN A 42 -9.92 -18.35 -10.65
C ASN A 42 -8.84 -17.62 -11.46
N VAL A 43 -9.04 -16.34 -11.82
CA VAL A 43 -8.05 -15.58 -12.58
C VAL A 43 -6.92 -15.14 -11.64
N GLU A 44 -5.75 -15.74 -11.83
CA GLU A 44 -4.56 -15.52 -11.01
C GLU A 44 -3.61 -14.48 -11.60
N ARG A 45 -3.63 -14.29 -12.93
CA ARG A 45 -2.73 -13.36 -13.62
C ARG A 45 -3.40 -12.59 -14.74
N VAL A 46 -3.10 -11.29 -14.81
CA VAL A 46 -3.44 -10.42 -15.94
C VAL A 46 -2.16 -10.06 -16.68
N GLY A 47 -2.03 -10.55 -17.91
CA GLY A 47 -0.81 -10.42 -18.72
C GLY A 47 -0.50 -9.01 -19.20
N MET A 48 0.67 -8.87 -19.83
CA MET A 48 1.19 -7.59 -20.30
C MET A 48 0.22 -6.96 -21.29
N SER A 49 -0.14 -5.70 -21.03
CA SER A 49 -1.07 -4.92 -21.85
C SER A 49 -2.43 -5.61 -22.08
N ALA A 50 -2.84 -6.55 -21.23
CA ALA A 50 -4.02 -7.38 -21.46
C ALA A 50 -5.28 -6.57 -21.78
N PHE A 51 -5.52 -5.47 -21.07
CA PHE A 51 -6.63 -4.54 -21.28
C PHE A 51 -6.18 -3.16 -21.73
N ARG A 52 -4.96 -3.01 -22.24
CA ARG A 52 -4.44 -1.71 -22.65
C ARG A 52 -5.38 -1.05 -23.68
N ASN A 53 -5.65 0.23 -23.56
CA ASN A 53 -6.60 0.97 -24.43
C ASN A 53 -8.04 0.43 -24.44
N CYS A 54 -8.49 -0.31 -23.42
CA CYS A 54 -9.91 -0.61 -23.23
C CYS A 54 -10.67 0.66 -22.77
N SER A 55 -10.81 1.63 -23.66
CA SER A 55 -11.27 2.99 -23.35
C SER A 55 -12.70 3.06 -22.82
N GLN A 56 -13.48 1.98 -22.94
CA GLN A 56 -14.87 1.88 -22.47
C GLN A 56 -15.01 1.08 -21.18
N LEU A 57 -13.95 0.41 -20.71
CA LEU A 57 -13.98 -0.43 -19.51
C LEU A 57 -14.12 0.46 -18.28
N LYS A 58 -15.21 0.29 -17.52
CA LYS A 58 -15.54 1.18 -16.40
C LYS A 58 -15.06 0.68 -15.05
N GLN A 59 -15.08 -0.63 -14.84
CA GLN A 59 -14.76 -1.25 -13.55
C GLN A 59 -14.13 -2.62 -13.75
N VAL A 60 -13.25 -2.98 -12.82
CA VAL A 60 -12.67 -4.32 -12.72
C VAL A 60 -12.64 -4.77 -11.26
N SER A 61 -12.96 -6.05 -11.04
CA SER A 61 -12.82 -6.71 -9.73
C SER A 61 -11.80 -7.83 -9.86
N LEU A 62 -10.67 -7.68 -9.18
CA LEU A 62 -9.46 -8.50 -9.27
C LEU A 62 -9.27 -9.31 -7.97
N ASN A 63 -10.31 -10.02 -7.53
CA ASN A 63 -10.38 -10.63 -6.20
C ASN A 63 -9.24 -11.62 -5.88
N CYS A 64 -8.84 -12.42 -6.87
CA CYS A 64 -7.86 -13.50 -6.72
C CYS A 64 -6.64 -13.33 -7.62
N VAL A 65 -6.48 -12.15 -8.22
CA VAL A 65 -5.35 -11.85 -9.11
C VAL A 65 -4.11 -11.64 -8.26
N VAL A 66 -3.10 -12.49 -8.46
CA VAL A 66 -1.82 -12.42 -7.78
C VAL A 66 -0.88 -11.45 -8.51
N ASP A 67 -0.86 -11.55 -9.85
CA ASP A 67 0.05 -10.78 -10.70
C ASP A 67 -0.69 -9.93 -11.72
N ILE A 68 -0.46 -8.62 -11.67
CA ILE A 68 -0.91 -7.65 -12.68
C ILE A 68 0.32 -7.18 -13.43
N ASP A 69 0.45 -7.57 -14.69
CA ASP A 69 1.68 -7.35 -15.44
C ASP A 69 1.77 -5.92 -16.02
N ARG A 70 2.91 -5.60 -16.65
CA ARG A 70 3.19 -4.28 -17.24
C ARG A 70 2.06 -3.79 -18.14
N GLN A 71 1.62 -2.55 -17.91
CA GLN A 71 0.55 -1.88 -18.67
C GLN A 71 -0.78 -2.65 -18.77
N ALA A 72 -1.04 -3.62 -17.88
CA ALA A 72 -2.23 -4.48 -17.92
C ALA A 72 -3.53 -3.71 -18.16
N PHE A 73 -3.72 -2.55 -17.52
CA PHE A 73 -4.88 -1.66 -17.68
C PHE A 73 -4.48 -0.25 -18.16
N GLY A 74 -3.31 -0.10 -18.77
CA GLY A 74 -2.85 1.21 -19.25
C GLY A 74 -3.82 1.81 -20.28
N TYR A 75 -4.04 3.11 -20.23
CA TYR A 75 -4.93 3.86 -21.13
C TYR A 75 -6.40 3.41 -21.09
N CYS A 76 -6.86 2.74 -20.01
CA CYS A 76 -8.28 2.51 -19.76
C CYS A 76 -8.95 3.79 -19.26
N THR A 77 -9.18 4.75 -20.15
CA THR A 77 -9.58 6.12 -19.78
C THR A 77 -10.92 6.21 -19.07
N SER A 78 -11.85 5.27 -19.27
CA SER A 78 -13.13 5.22 -18.55
C SER A 78 -13.10 4.41 -17.25
N LEU A 79 -11.97 3.79 -16.90
CA LEU A 79 -11.85 2.96 -15.70
C LEU A 79 -11.92 3.83 -14.46
N CYS A 80 -13.06 3.79 -13.77
CA CYS A 80 -13.31 4.59 -12.57
C CYS A 80 -13.15 3.79 -11.28
N LYS A 81 -13.27 2.45 -11.33
CA LYS A 81 -13.22 1.58 -10.15
C LYS A 81 -12.31 0.37 -10.37
N VAL A 82 -11.39 0.16 -9.44
CA VAL A 82 -10.57 -1.06 -9.35
C VAL A 82 -10.73 -1.64 -7.96
N GLU A 83 -11.34 -2.82 -7.88
CA GLU A 83 -11.35 -3.62 -6.64
C GLU A 83 -10.23 -4.64 -6.72
N MET A 84 -9.28 -4.55 -5.80
CA MET A 84 -8.10 -5.41 -5.75
C MET A 84 -7.79 -5.68 -4.28
N PRO A 85 -8.45 -6.66 -3.65
CA PRO A 85 -8.21 -7.00 -2.24
C PRO A 85 -6.88 -7.72 -2.04
N TYR A 86 -6.34 -8.35 -3.09
CA TYR A 86 -5.06 -9.04 -3.10
C TYR A 86 -4.33 -8.75 -4.41
N ALA A 87 -3.01 -8.65 -4.32
CA ALA A 87 -2.04 -8.69 -5.41
C ALA A 87 -0.66 -8.77 -4.76
N GLU A 88 0.23 -9.60 -5.28
CA GLU A 88 1.64 -9.61 -4.89
C GLU A 88 2.45 -8.64 -5.75
N THR A 89 2.12 -8.57 -7.04
CA THR A 89 2.84 -7.71 -7.99
C THR A 89 1.88 -6.83 -8.79
N ILE A 90 2.26 -5.56 -8.92
CA ILE A 90 1.64 -4.61 -9.85
C ILE A 90 2.73 -4.04 -10.74
N GLY A 91 2.64 -4.36 -12.03
CA GLY A 91 3.65 -4.09 -13.02
C GLY A 91 3.80 -2.62 -13.36
N LEU A 92 4.91 -2.33 -14.03
CA LEU A 92 5.23 -1.00 -14.54
C LEU A 92 4.06 -0.42 -15.35
N TYR A 93 3.60 0.78 -14.99
CA TYR A 93 2.51 1.48 -15.68
C TYR A 93 1.18 0.71 -15.75
N ALA A 94 0.92 -0.23 -14.83
CA ALA A 94 -0.27 -1.10 -14.89
C ALA A 94 -1.59 -0.32 -15.02
N PHE A 95 -1.72 0.85 -14.39
CA PHE A 95 -2.90 1.72 -14.45
C PHE A 95 -2.58 3.11 -15.03
N GLU A 96 -1.54 3.24 -15.85
CA GLU A 96 -1.17 4.50 -16.51
C GLU A 96 -2.37 5.08 -17.28
N ARG A 97 -2.65 6.38 -17.13
CA ARG A 97 -3.72 7.11 -17.83
C ARG A 97 -5.11 6.51 -17.65
N CYS A 98 -5.39 5.90 -16.49
CA CYS A 98 -6.76 5.60 -16.07
C CYS A 98 -7.43 6.91 -15.59
N SER A 99 -7.76 7.79 -16.53
CA SER A 99 -8.12 9.19 -16.24
C SER A 99 -9.37 9.39 -15.40
N GLN A 100 -10.25 8.39 -15.30
CA GLN A 100 -11.47 8.42 -14.49
C GLN A 100 -11.33 7.73 -13.13
N LEU A 101 -10.18 7.13 -12.83
CA LEU A 101 -9.95 6.40 -11.59
C LEU A 101 -9.89 7.40 -10.42
N ASP A 102 -10.86 7.33 -9.51
CA ASP A 102 -11.02 8.31 -8.42
C ASP A 102 -10.28 7.93 -7.13
N SER A 103 -10.18 6.63 -6.87
CA SER A 103 -9.64 6.07 -5.65
C SER A 103 -9.13 4.66 -5.89
N VAL A 104 -8.05 4.31 -5.19
CA VAL A 104 -7.46 2.96 -5.25
C VAL A 104 -6.97 2.54 -3.87
N LYS A 105 -7.19 1.27 -3.55
CA LYS A 105 -6.53 0.60 -2.44
C LYS A 105 -5.50 -0.38 -2.99
N VAL A 106 -4.23 -0.15 -2.67
CA VAL A 106 -3.12 -1.07 -2.97
C VAL A 106 -3.06 -2.12 -1.85
N PRO A 107 -3.13 -3.43 -2.16
CA PRO A 107 -3.04 -4.51 -1.18
C PRO A 107 -1.77 -4.46 -0.34
N ASP A 108 -1.87 -5.00 0.87
CA ASP A 108 -0.75 -5.09 1.80
C ASP A 108 0.39 -5.98 1.33
N GLN A 109 0.18 -6.88 0.36
CA GLN A 109 1.25 -7.76 -0.13
C GLN A 109 2.17 -7.12 -1.18
N VAL A 110 1.74 -6.01 -1.79
CA VAL A 110 2.53 -5.29 -2.79
C VAL A 110 3.74 -4.65 -2.12
N THR A 111 4.93 -4.90 -2.67
CA THR A 111 6.19 -4.34 -2.15
C THR A 111 6.67 -3.13 -2.94
N LYS A 112 6.32 -3.02 -4.22
CA LYS A 112 6.79 -1.96 -5.11
C LYS A 112 5.66 -1.38 -5.96
N LEU A 113 5.65 -0.05 -6.09
CA LEU A 113 4.86 0.68 -7.08
C LEU A 113 5.81 1.29 -8.11
N ASP A 114 5.56 1.04 -9.38
CA ASP A 114 6.46 1.42 -10.48
C ASP A 114 5.72 2.15 -11.60
N GLY A 115 5.71 3.50 -11.56
CA GLY A 115 4.94 4.29 -12.53
C GLY A 115 3.42 4.01 -12.51
N THR A 116 2.93 3.27 -11.50
CA THR A 116 1.69 2.50 -11.58
C THR A 116 0.46 3.34 -11.90
N PHE A 117 0.35 4.56 -11.36
CA PHE A 117 -0.80 5.44 -11.48
C PHE A 117 -0.46 6.74 -12.23
N SER A 118 0.58 6.73 -13.07
CA SER A 118 0.98 7.89 -13.87
C SER A 118 -0.19 8.43 -14.70
N ASN A 119 -0.41 9.75 -14.68
CA ASN A 119 -1.47 10.48 -15.37
C ASN A 119 -2.91 10.02 -15.02
N CYS A 120 -3.14 9.49 -13.81
CA CYS A 120 -4.49 9.28 -13.29
C CYS A 120 -5.08 10.60 -12.80
N VAL A 121 -5.52 11.44 -13.72
CA VAL A 121 -5.85 12.85 -13.44
C VAL A 121 -7.00 13.06 -12.46
N ASN A 122 -7.95 12.13 -12.33
CA ASN A 122 -9.03 12.17 -11.34
C ASN A 122 -8.73 11.44 -10.04
N LEU A 123 -7.56 10.82 -9.89
CA LEU A 123 -7.21 10.10 -8.67
C LEU A 123 -7.11 11.10 -7.53
N SER A 124 -8.07 11.02 -6.61
CA SER A 124 -8.22 11.95 -5.49
C SER A 124 -7.74 11.37 -4.17
N PHE A 125 -7.79 10.04 -4.05
CA PHE A 125 -7.38 9.30 -2.86
C PHE A 125 -6.63 8.02 -3.23
N ILE A 126 -5.54 7.73 -2.53
CA ILE A 126 -4.93 6.40 -2.59
C ILE A 126 -4.59 5.89 -1.18
N GLU A 127 -4.91 4.61 -0.94
CA GLU A 127 -4.43 3.85 0.22
C GLU A 127 -3.31 2.91 -0.24
N ILE A 128 -2.11 3.10 0.31
CA ILE A 128 -0.90 2.34 0.02
C ILE A 128 -0.70 1.28 1.13
N GLY A 129 -0.65 0.01 0.72
CA GLY A 129 -0.51 -1.14 1.60
C GLY A 129 0.74 -1.13 2.48
N ALA A 130 0.69 -1.88 3.58
CA ALA A 130 1.69 -1.82 4.65
C ALA A 130 3.08 -2.36 4.26
N ARG A 131 3.21 -3.19 3.22
CA ARG A 131 4.50 -3.75 2.77
C ARG A 131 5.14 -3.01 1.61
N VAL A 132 4.52 -1.94 1.09
CA VAL A 132 5.14 -1.14 0.03
C VAL A 132 6.40 -0.49 0.60
N ASP A 133 7.56 -0.91 0.11
CA ASP A 133 8.87 -0.41 0.54
C ASP A 133 9.51 0.51 -0.50
N THR A 134 9.03 0.46 -1.75
CA THR A 134 9.61 1.19 -2.88
C THR A 134 8.51 1.84 -3.72
N ILE A 135 8.65 3.14 -3.95
CA ILE A 135 7.87 3.91 -4.93
C ILE A 135 8.85 4.47 -5.95
N THR A 136 8.69 4.13 -7.22
CA THR A 136 9.58 4.65 -8.26
C THR A 136 9.05 5.95 -8.88
N ASP A 137 9.87 6.48 -9.77
CA ASP A 137 9.54 7.63 -10.59
C ASP A 137 8.21 7.46 -11.31
N TYR A 138 7.56 8.59 -11.48
CA TYR A 138 6.31 8.71 -12.20
C TYR A 138 5.10 7.97 -11.61
N THR A 139 5.22 7.33 -10.44
CA THR A 139 4.12 6.56 -9.83
C THR A 139 2.82 7.36 -9.72
N PHE A 140 2.89 8.64 -9.33
CA PHE A 140 1.79 9.60 -9.28
C PHE A 140 2.06 10.84 -10.13
N PHE A 141 2.85 10.70 -11.20
CA PHE A 141 3.14 11.83 -12.09
C PHE A 141 1.87 12.36 -12.74
N GLN A 142 1.71 13.68 -12.75
CA GLN A 142 0.54 14.37 -13.32
C GLN A 142 -0.78 13.81 -12.76
N CYS A 143 -0.86 13.64 -11.44
CA CYS A 143 -2.09 13.37 -10.69
C CYS A 143 -2.54 14.64 -9.93
N PRO A 144 -2.99 15.71 -10.63
CA PRO A 144 -3.25 17.01 -10.01
C PRO A 144 -4.36 17.01 -8.97
N ASN A 145 -5.31 16.07 -9.04
CA ASN A 145 -6.41 15.98 -8.10
C ASN A 145 -6.11 15.13 -6.87
N LEU A 146 -4.89 14.58 -6.72
CA LEU A 146 -4.52 13.71 -5.60
C LEU A 146 -4.46 14.52 -4.30
N GLY A 147 -5.58 14.58 -3.60
CA GLY A 147 -5.77 15.37 -2.38
C GLY A 147 -5.46 14.60 -1.09
N ARG A 148 -5.40 13.27 -1.14
CA ARG A 148 -5.02 12.46 0.02
C ARG A 148 -4.25 11.21 -0.35
N VAL A 149 -3.14 10.98 0.35
CA VAL A 149 -2.35 9.76 0.31
C VAL A 149 -2.38 9.15 1.70
N GLN A 150 -2.88 7.93 1.84
CA GLN A 150 -2.76 7.14 3.06
C GLN A 150 -1.68 6.08 2.86
N VAL A 151 -0.70 6.04 3.76
CA VAL A 151 0.35 5.01 3.75
C VAL A 151 0.20 4.18 5.01
N ASN A 152 -0.03 2.87 4.87
CA ASN A 152 -0.17 1.96 6.01
C ASN A 152 1.19 1.45 6.52
N ASN A 153 2.28 1.69 5.78
CA ASN A 153 3.62 1.32 6.21
C ASN A 153 4.11 2.24 7.35
N PRO A 154 4.52 1.72 8.52
CA PRO A 154 5.08 2.55 9.59
C PRO A 154 6.46 3.15 9.25
N PHE A 155 7.15 2.62 8.23
CA PHE A 155 8.40 3.15 7.71
C PHE A 155 8.14 3.79 6.34
N PRO A 156 8.58 5.04 6.10
CA PRO A 156 8.35 5.68 4.81
C PRO A 156 8.98 4.86 3.67
N PRO A 157 8.20 4.49 2.63
CA PRO A 157 8.75 3.84 1.44
C PRO A 157 9.90 4.66 0.85
N VAL A 158 10.93 3.98 0.36
CA VAL A 158 12.02 4.61 -0.39
C VAL A 158 11.45 5.11 -1.70
N VAL A 159 11.71 6.38 -2.00
CA VAL A 159 11.35 6.97 -3.28
C VAL A 159 12.61 7.21 -4.08
N LEU A 160 12.74 6.52 -5.21
CA LEU A 160 14.01 6.44 -5.93
C LEU A 160 14.43 7.76 -6.57
N ASN A 161 13.49 8.59 -7.07
CA ASN A 161 13.76 9.99 -7.44
C ASN A 161 12.57 10.94 -7.16
N SER A 162 12.80 12.25 -7.33
CA SER A 162 11.84 13.32 -6.96
C SER A 162 10.57 13.39 -7.80
N ASN A 163 10.44 12.63 -8.89
CA ASN A 163 9.33 12.77 -9.84
C ASN A 163 8.12 11.89 -9.52
N ALA A 164 8.17 11.09 -8.45
CA ALA A 164 7.05 10.22 -8.07
C ALA A 164 5.74 10.98 -7.85
N PHE A 165 5.79 12.21 -7.33
CA PHE A 165 4.63 13.07 -7.07
C PHE A 165 4.65 14.36 -7.90
N PHE A 166 5.40 14.40 -9.01
CA PHE A 166 5.45 15.60 -9.85
C PHE A 166 4.06 15.90 -10.42
N GLY A 167 3.56 17.12 -10.22
CA GLY A 167 2.20 17.51 -10.61
C GLY A 167 1.13 17.21 -9.56
N VAL A 168 1.49 16.70 -8.38
CA VAL A 168 0.63 16.66 -7.19
C VAL A 168 0.88 17.93 -6.38
N ASP A 169 -0.18 18.58 -5.90
CA ASP A 169 -0.07 19.71 -4.99
C ASP A 169 0.22 19.23 -3.56
N LEU A 170 1.50 19.10 -3.21
CA LEU A 170 1.95 18.66 -1.88
C LEU A 170 1.68 19.68 -0.75
N ASP A 171 1.29 20.91 -1.11
CA ASP A 171 0.91 21.92 -0.13
C ASP A 171 -0.49 21.66 0.42
N THR A 172 -1.38 21.10 -0.38
CA THR A 172 -2.78 20.82 -0.01
C THR A 172 -3.05 19.33 0.19
N CYS A 173 -2.25 18.45 -0.42
CA CYS A 173 -2.39 17.00 -0.28
C CYS A 173 -2.14 16.54 1.15
N VAL A 174 -3.10 15.81 1.72
CA VAL A 174 -3.01 15.26 3.07
C VAL A 174 -2.34 13.89 3.04
N LEU A 175 -1.20 13.78 3.70
CA LEU A 175 -0.54 12.51 3.97
C LEU A 175 -1.04 11.93 5.30
N SER A 176 -1.79 10.82 5.24
CA SER A 176 -2.21 10.04 6.41
C SER A 176 -1.25 8.88 6.65
N VAL A 177 -0.65 8.79 7.83
CA VAL A 177 0.33 7.75 8.21
C VAL A 177 -0.12 6.99 9.46
N PRO A 178 0.47 5.84 9.82
CA PRO A 178 0.04 5.11 11.01
C PRO A 178 0.30 5.91 12.30
N PRO A 179 -0.42 5.63 13.40
CA PRO A 179 -0.20 6.29 14.69
C PRO A 179 1.27 6.27 15.13
N GLY A 180 1.77 7.41 15.59
CA GLY A 180 3.17 7.61 16.01
C GLY A 180 4.19 7.74 14.87
N CYS A 181 3.79 7.68 13.60
CA CYS A 181 4.72 7.68 12.46
C CYS A 181 4.98 9.07 11.86
N THR A 182 4.25 10.12 12.25
CA THR A 182 4.43 11.49 11.71
C THR A 182 5.89 11.96 11.73
N ARG A 183 6.61 11.69 12.82
CA ARG A 183 8.01 12.10 12.97
C ARG A 183 8.96 11.42 11.98
N ILE A 184 8.77 10.13 11.71
CA ILE A 184 9.65 9.42 10.78
C ILE A 184 9.39 9.87 9.34
N TYR A 185 8.13 10.09 8.96
CA TYR A 185 7.79 10.63 7.64
C TYR A 185 8.35 12.05 7.41
N ARG A 186 8.39 12.91 8.43
CA ARG A 186 9.02 14.24 8.35
C ARG A 186 10.55 14.21 8.19
N TRP A 187 11.20 13.09 8.47
CA TRP A 187 12.66 12.98 8.38
C TRP A 187 13.14 12.70 6.95
N TYR A 188 12.31 12.06 6.12
CA TYR A 188 12.67 11.71 4.75
C TYR A 188 12.31 12.85 3.81
N THR A 189 13.29 13.27 3.01
CA THR A 189 13.25 14.51 2.20
C THR A 189 12.04 14.62 1.28
N LEU A 190 11.58 13.52 0.70
CA LEU A 190 10.41 13.55 -0.16
C LEU A 190 9.11 13.57 0.65
N TRP A 191 9.01 12.76 1.70
CA TRP A 191 7.82 12.69 2.54
C TRP A 191 7.61 13.96 3.37
N SER A 192 8.69 14.68 3.70
CA SER A 192 8.62 15.97 4.38
C SER A 192 8.12 17.11 3.49
N ALA A 193 8.04 16.91 2.18
CA ALA A 193 7.46 17.89 1.25
C ALA A 193 5.93 18.00 1.39
N PHE A 194 5.26 16.99 1.94
CA PHE A 194 3.83 17.09 2.30
C PHE A 194 3.66 18.03 3.49
N LYS A 195 2.99 19.17 3.28
CA LYS A 195 2.76 20.16 4.36
C LYS A 195 1.79 19.66 5.42
N HIS A 196 0.88 18.75 5.05
CA HIS A 196 -0.15 18.20 5.93
C HIS A 196 0.04 16.70 6.18
N ILE A 197 0.86 16.37 7.19
CA ILE A 197 1.04 14.97 7.66
C ILE A 197 0.23 14.76 8.93
N VAL A 198 -0.74 13.84 8.86
CA VAL A 198 -1.66 13.47 9.94
C VAL A 198 -1.59 11.97 10.22
N GLU A 199 -2.00 11.55 11.40
CA GLU A 199 -2.09 10.13 11.75
C GLU A 199 -3.47 9.60 11.39
N THR A 200 -3.54 8.40 10.82
CA THR A 200 -4.80 7.66 10.67
C THR A 200 -5.38 7.40 12.05
N GLY A 201 -6.71 7.40 12.16
CA GLY A 201 -7.50 7.43 13.39
C GLY A 201 -6.75 7.17 14.70
N SER A 202 -6.82 8.12 15.64
CA SER A 202 -6.49 7.83 17.04
C SER A 202 -7.25 6.57 17.42
N VAL A 203 -6.58 5.46 17.73
CA VAL A 203 -7.27 4.35 18.40
C VAL A 203 -7.88 4.98 19.65
N PRO A 204 -9.23 5.09 19.76
CA PRO A 204 -9.81 5.60 20.98
C PRO A 204 -9.29 4.72 22.10
N VAL A 205 -8.75 5.34 23.16
CA VAL A 205 -8.28 4.58 24.34
C VAL A 205 -9.38 3.63 24.86
N ALA A 206 -10.66 3.98 24.59
CA ALA A 206 -11.85 3.19 24.92
C ALA A 206 -12.08 1.91 24.11
N SER A 207 -11.48 1.73 22.92
CA SER A 207 -11.62 0.49 22.12
C SER A 207 -10.43 -0.46 22.28
N LEU A 208 -9.45 -0.09 23.11
CA LEU A 208 -8.40 -1.00 23.58
C LEU A 208 -8.92 -1.70 24.83
N HIS A 209 -9.39 -2.93 24.71
CA HIS A 209 -9.43 -3.80 25.88
C HIS A 209 -7.98 -3.93 26.37
N SER A 210 -7.73 -3.74 27.66
CA SER A 210 -6.37 -3.75 28.26
C SER A 210 -5.55 -5.00 27.94
N ASP A 211 -6.22 -6.03 27.46
CA ASP A 211 -5.70 -7.36 27.19
C ASP A 211 -5.13 -7.54 25.77
N GLU A 212 -5.33 -6.59 24.85
CA GLU A 212 -4.79 -6.65 23.48
C GLU A 212 -3.58 -5.72 23.24
N LEU A 213 -3.21 -4.92 24.24
CA LEU A 213 -2.07 -4.01 24.15
C LEU A 213 -0.74 -4.71 24.45
N PRO A 214 0.35 -4.35 23.72
CA PRO A 214 1.69 -4.79 24.10
C PRO A 214 1.98 -4.30 25.52
N LEU A 215 2.18 -5.26 26.40
CA LEU A 215 2.46 -5.04 27.81
C LEU A 215 3.97 -5.13 28.00
N VAL A 216 4.56 -3.98 28.31
CA VAL A 216 5.97 -3.89 28.70
C VAL A 216 6.03 -3.98 30.21
N THR A 217 6.65 -5.03 30.73
CA THR A 217 6.92 -5.18 32.17
C THR A 217 8.40 -5.12 32.45
N VAL A 218 8.73 -4.74 33.68
CA VAL A 218 10.09 -4.84 34.21
C VAL A 218 10.09 -5.74 35.42
N ALA A 219 10.89 -6.80 35.36
CA ALA A 219 11.11 -7.73 36.46
C ALA A 219 12.57 -8.19 36.44
N ASP A 220 13.20 -8.27 37.61
CA ASP A 220 14.58 -8.80 37.79
C ASP A 220 15.65 -8.19 36.87
N GLY A 221 15.55 -6.88 36.60
CA GLY A 221 16.46 -6.16 35.73
C GLY A 221 16.24 -6.42 34.24
N ARG A 222 15.10 -7.00 33.85
CA ARG A 222 14.74 -7.31 32.46
C ARG A 222 13.53 -6.51 32.03
N VAL A 223 13.61 -5.95 30.82
CA VAL A 223 12.45 -5.46 30.09
C VAL A 223 11.88 -6.63 29.31
N CYS A 224 10.61 -6.94 29.56
CA CYS A 224 9.86 -7.97 28.85
C CYS A 224 8.76 -7.32 28.03
N VAL A 225 8.55 -7.79 26.82
CA VAL A 225 7.42 -7.37 25.97
C VAL A 225 6.51 -8.57 25.77
N SER A 226 5.34 -8.49 26.38
CA SER A 226 4.28 -9.48 26.21
C SER A 226 3.17 -8.89 25.34
N ARG A 227 2.40 -9.74 24.67
CA ARG A 227 1.24 -9.32 23.84
C ARG A 227 1.62 -8.40 22.66
N CYS A 228 2.74 -8.68 21.99
CA CYS A 228 3.18 -8.05 20.74
C CYS A 228 3.06 -9.04 19.57
N PRO A 229 2.56 -8.64 18.39
CA PRO A 229 2.54 -9.51 17.20
C PRO A 229 3.93 -10.07 16.89
N GLN A 230 4.03 -11.28 16.33
CA GLN A 230 5.33 -11.93 16.04
C GLN A 230 6.25 -11.09 15.14
N THR A 231 5.67 -10.23 14.30
CA THR A 231 6.39 -9.29 13.42
C THR A 231 6.64 -7.92 14.06
N GLY A 232 6.06 -7.64 15.22
CA GLY A 232 6.15 -6.36 15.90
C GLY A 232 7.52 -6.12 16.52
N LEU A 233 8.13 -4.97 16.21
CA LEU A 233 9.41 -4.57 16.74
C LEU A 233 9.25 -3.67 17.97
N THR A 234 10.05 -3.96 19.00
CA THR A 234 10.19 -3.14 20.19
C THR A 234 11.62 -2.65 20.31
N HIS A 235 11.81 -1.34 20.33
CA HIS A 235 13.12 -0.71 20.46
C HIS A 235 13.28 -0.18 21.88
N ILE A 236 14.47 -0.33 22.45
CA ILE A 236 14.82 0.14 23.80
C ILE A 236 15.96 1.13 23.68
N TYR A 237 15.78 2.33 24.22
CA TYR A 237 16.76 3.41 24.19
C TYR A 237 17.14 3.87 25.60
N THR A 238 18.35 4.42 25.74
CA THR A 238 18.72 5.26 26.88
C THR A 238 17.95 6.59 26.83
N LEU A 239 17.93 7.34 27.94
CA LEU A 239 17.38 8.71 27.94
C LEU A 239 18.14 9.67 27.01
N SER A 240 19.42 9.39 26.73
CA SER A 240 20.21 10.13 25.74
C SER A 240 19.89 9.75 24.29
N GLY A 241 18.94 8.83 24.05
CA GLY A 241 18.51 8.43 22.71
C GLY A 241 19.34 7.34 22.05
N ARG A 242 20.32 6.75 22.75
CA ARG A 242 21.12 5.63 22.22
C ARG A 242 20.29 4.35 22.23
N LEU A 243 20.20 3.66 21.09
CA LEU A 243 19.57 2.35 20.99
C LEU A 243 20.37 1.29 21.76
N VAL A 244 19.69 0.52 22.61
CA VAL A 244 20.27 -0.49 23.50
C VAL A 244 19.85 -1.90 23.09
N ALA A 245 18.63 -2.08 22.57
CA ALA A 245 18.15 -3.36 22.07
C ALA A 245 16.95 -3.19 21.13
N VAL A 246 16.76 -4.19 20.26
CA VAL A 246 15.54 -4.40 19.48
C VAL A 246 15.03 -5.81 19.79
N LEU A 247 13.77 -5.93 20.16
CA LEU A 247 13.08 -7.19 20.43
C LEU A 247 11.99 -7.38 19.36
N GLN A 248 11.84 -8.60 18.85
CA GLN A 248 10.85 -8.92 17.83
C GLN A 248 9.89 -9.99 18.35
N GLY A 249 8.60 -9.70 18.34
CA GLY A 249 7.57 -10.62 18.81
C GLY A 249 7.37 -10.66 20.33
N ALA A 250 6.28 -11.30 20.75
CA ALA A 250 5.94 -11.51 22.16
C ALA A 250 6.91 -12.47 22.87
N GLY A 251 7.11 -12.26 24.17
CA GLY A 251 7.87 -13.15 25.05
C GLY A 251 9.37 -12.92 25.02
N GLN A 252 9.85 -11.99 24.20
CA GLN A 252 11.26 -11.61 24.18
C GLN A 252 11.62 -10.73 25.39
N THR A 253 12.82 -10.95 25.93
CA THR A 253 13.33 -10.19 27.08
C THR A 253 14.73 -9.64 26.83
N LYS A 254 15.02 -8.47 27.38
CA LYS A 254 16.38 -7.90 27.43
C LYS A 254 16.74 -7.57 28.86
N ARG A 255 17.87 -8.09 29.33
CA ARG A 255 18.49 -7.65 30.58
C ARG A 255 19.20 -6.31 30.38
N LEU A 256 18.95 -5.36 31.26
CA LEU A 256 19.53 -4.02 31.21
C LEU A 256 20.14 -3.68 32.59
N PRO A 257 21.21 -2.86 32.62
CA PRO A 257 21.67 -2.24 33.85
C PRO A 257 20.56 -1.43 34.54
N LYS A 258 20.71 -1.17 35.84
CA LYS A 258 19.79 -0.29 36.55
C LYS A 258 19.77 1.10 35.91
N GLY A 259 18.58 1.62 35.66
CA GLY A 259 18.45 2.91 35.00
C GLY A 259 17.08 3.13 34.38
N VAL A 260 16.94 4.30 33.77
CA VAL A 260 15.72 4.71 33.09
C VAL A 260 15.88 4.51 31.59
N TYR A 261 14.93 3.82 30.99
CA TYR A 261 14.91 3.51 29.58
C TYR A 261 13.62 3.97 28.92
N LEU A 262 13.74 4.18 27.62
CA LEU A 262 12.61 4.47 26.76
C LEU A 262 12.35 3.25 25.88
N VAL A 263 11.15 2.69 25.96
CA VAL A 263 10.73 1.54 25.16
C VAL A 263 9.71 2.01 24.14
N THR A 264 9.95 1.76 22.86
CA THR A 264 8.99 2.04 21.79
C THR A 264 8.52 0.75 21.14
N THR A 265 7.21 0.54 21.10
CA THR A 265 6.60 -0.70 20.56
C THR A 265 5.25 -0.36 19.94
N LEU A 266 5.01 -0.81 18.70
CA LEU A 266 3.75 -0.58 17.95
C LEU A 266 3.21 0.86 18.08
N GLY A 267 4.07 1.86 17.84
CA GLY A 267 3.71 3.28 17.92
C GLY A 267 3.58 3.86 19.34
N ARG A 268 3.65 3.04 20.39
CA ARG A 268 3.65 3.50 21.79
C ARG A 268 5.06 3.79 22.28
N ARG A 269 5.16 4.73 23.21
CA ARG A 269 6.41 5.10 23.88
C ARG A 269 6.19 5.04 25.40
N LEU A 270 6.98 4.22 26.08
CA LEU A 270 6.89 3.97 27.51
C LEU A 270 8.23 4.33 28.16
N LYS A 271 8.17 4.97 29.33
CA LYS A 271 9.32 5.14 30.21
C LYS A 271 9.30 3.99 31.20
N VAL A 272 10.39 3.23 31.26
CA VAL A 272 10.53 2.10 32.19
C VAL A 272 11.74 2.30 33.07
N VAL A 273 11.65 1.85 34.31
CA VAL A 273 12.74 1.88 35.29
C VAL A 273 13.15 0.43 35.55
N VAL A 274 14.43 0.15 35.31
CA VAL A 274 15.07 -1.16 35.50
C VAL A 274 15.95 -1.11 36.74
#